data_AF-A0A349M0C4-F1
#
_entry.id   AF-A0A349M0C4-F1
#
_cell.length_a   1.000
_cell.length_b   1.000
_cell.length_c   1.000
_cell.angle_alpha   90.00
_cell.angle_beta   90.00
_cell.angle_gamma   90.00
#
_symmetry.space_group_name_H-M   'P 1'
#
loop_
_entity.id
_entity.type
_entity.pdbx_description
1 polymer ?
#
loop_
_entity_poly.entity_id
_entity_poly.type
_entity_poly.pdbx_seq_one_letter_code
_entity_poly.pdbx_strand_id
1 'polypeptide(L)'
;MFVLGFTLAFVSLGASASTLGSFLRVHQLFLRQVGGIILVIFGLHLAGILKVPFFYLQKRFEFHPTRPSYPASLLFGVIFA
;
A
#
# COMPACT_ATOMS: atom_id res chain seq x y z
N MET A 1 -14.17 -19.61 2.57
CA MET A 1 -13.90 -18.58 3.59
C MET A 1 -12.90 -17.52 3.13
N PHE A 2 -11.83 -17.86 2.39
CA PHE A 2 -10.92 -16.86 1.79
C PHE A 2 -11.63 -15.84 0.88
N VAL A 3 -12.44 -16.31 -0.07
CA VAL A 3 -13.18 -15.44 -1.01
C VAL A 3 -14.11 -14.48 -0.27
N LEU A 4 -14.75 -14.91 0.82
CA LEU A 4 -15.60 -14.04 1.63
C LEU A 4 -14.80 -12.92 2.30
N GLY A 5 -13.62 -13.24 2.86
CA GLY A 5 -12.72 -12.25 3.44
C GLY A 5 -12.17 -11.26 2.40
N PHE A 6 -11.73 -11.76 1.25
CA PHE A 6 -11.23 -10.96 0.13
C PHE A 6 -12.32 -10.03 -0.42
N THR A 7 -13.52 -10.56 -0.73
CA THR A 7 -14.63 -9.77 -1.25
C THR A 7 -15.06 -8.69 -0.26
N LEU A 8 -15.15 -9.00 1.05
CA LEU A 8 -15.52 -8.02 2.06
C LEU A 8 -14.48 -6.90 2.16
N ALA A 9 -13.19 -7.25 2.21
CA ALA A 9 -12.10 -6.27 2.26
C ALA A 9 -12.09 -5.40 1.00
N PHE A 10 -12.15 -6.02 -0.19
CA PHE A 10 -12.13 -5.31 -1.46
C PHE A 10 -13.32 -4.37 -1.65
N VAL A 11 -14.54 -4.78 -1.26
CA VAL A 11 -15.72 -3.91 -1.29
C VAL A 11 -15.60 -2.76 -0.32
N SER A 12 -15.08 -2.99 0.90
CA SER A 12 -14.87 -1.92 1.89
C SER A 12 -13.81 -0.90 1.41
N LEU A 13 -12.72 -1.38 0.82
CA LEU A 13 -11.67 -0.55 0.22
C LEU A 13 -12.19 0.19 -1.00
N GLY A 14 -12.96 -0.45 -1.88
CA GLY A 14 -13.55 0.17 -3.07
C GLY A 14 -14.59 1.24 -2.73
N ALA A 15 -15.43 1.01 -1.72
CA ALA A 15 -16.37 2.00 -1.22
C ALA A 15 -15.63 3.21 -0.62
N SER A 16 -14.58 2.96 0.18
CA SER A 16 -13.73 4.00 0.74
C SER A 16 -12.96 4.75 -0.35
N ALA A 17 -12.43 4.05 -1.36
CA ALA A 17 -11.73 4.65 -2.49
C ALA A 17 -12.68 5.51 -3.35
N SER A 18 -13.95 5.16 -3.44
CA SER A 18 -14.96 5.95 -4.15
C SER A 18 -15.27 7.27 -3.43
N THR A 19 -15.43 7.24 -2.10
CA THR A 19 -15.68 8.44 -1.28
C THR A 19 -14.44 9.32 -1.17
N LEU A 20 -13.29 8.75 -0.81
CA LEU A 20 -12.01 9.46 -0.81
C LEU A 20 -11.63 9.96 -2.20
N GLY A 21 -11.86 9.18 -3.25
CA GLY A 21 -11.58 9.56 -4.63
C GLY A 21 -12.40 10.76 -5.10
N SER A 22 -13.66 10.86 -4.67
CA SER A 22 -14.48 12.05 -4.92
C SER A 22 -13.90 13.30 -4.24
N PHE A 23 -13.44 13.17 -2.99
CA PHE A 23 -12.80 14.25 -2.24
C PHE A 23 -11.44 14.66 -2.86
N LEU A 24 -10.65 13.69 -3.32
CA LEU A 24 -9.39 13.92 -4.01
C LEU A 24 -9.57 14.58 -5.38
N ARG A 25 -10.69 14.31 -6.09
CA ARG A 25 -11.01 14.99 -7.36
C ARG A 25 -11.18 16.50 -7.19
N VAL A 26 -11.76 16.95 -6.08
CA VAL A 26 -11.88 18.39 -5.77
C VAL A 26 -10.51 19.05 -5.63
N HIS A 27 -9.51 18.33 -5.11
CA HIS A 27 -8.15 18.82 -4.89
C HIS A 27 -7.14 18.26 -5.91
N GLN A 28 -7.62 17.79 -7.07
CA GLN A 28 -6.80 17.06 -8.03
C GLN A 28 -5.61 17.89 -8.54
N LEU A 29 -5.77 19.21 -8.69
CA LEU A 29 -4.68 20.10 -9.08
C LEU A 29 -3.55 20.11 -8.05
N PHE A 30 -3.89 20.28 -6.77
CA PHE A 30 -2.92 20.25 -5.68
C PHE A 30 -2.26 18.88 -5.56
N LEU A 31 -3.04 17.81 -5.62
CA LEU A 31 -2.55 16.44 -5.55
C LEU A 31 -1.63 16.09 -6.73
N ARG A 32 -1.94 16.58 -7.93
CA ARG A 32 -1.12 16.40 -9.14
C ARG A 32 0.21 17.14 -9.02
N GLN A 33 0.20 18.37 -8.50
CA GLN A 33 1.42 19.14 -8.31
C GLN A 33 2.33 18.52 -7.26
N VAL A 34 1.78 18.18 -6.09
CA VAL A 34 2.52 17.53 -5.00
C VAL A 34 3.03 16.16 -5.44
N GLY A 35 2.18 15.35 -6.08
CA GLY A 35 2.55 14.03 -6.61
C GLY A 35 3.68 14.11 -7.65
N GLY A 36 3.65 15.12 -8.53
CA GLY A 36 4.72 15.36 -9.50
C GLY A 36 6.06 15.71 -8.84
N ILE A 37 6.05 16.59 -7.84
CA ILE A 37 7.26 16.95 -7.08
C ILE A 37 7.83 15.71 -6.37
N ILE A 38 6.98 14.91 -5.73
CA ILE A 38 7.37 13.66 -5.07
C ILE A 38 7.99 12.70 -6.09
N LEU A 39 7.36 12.52 -7.26
CA LEU A 39 7.86 11.66 -8.33
C LEU A 39 9.24 12.09 -8.84
N VAL A 40 9.47 13.39 -8.99
CA VAL A 40 10.79 13.93 -9.38
C VAL A 40 11.84 13.63 -8.31
N ILE A 41 11.52 13.84 -7.03
CA ILE A 41 12.43 13.53 -5.92
C ILE A 41 12.76 12.04 -5.88
N PHE A 42 11.75 11.17 -6.02
CA PHE A 42 11.95 9.72 -6.08
C PHE A 42 12.77 9.31 -7.30
N GLY A 43 12.49 9.87 -8.47
CA GLY A 43 13.26 9.64 -9.69
C GLY A 43 14.73 10.04 -9.52
N LEU A 44 14.99 11.18 -8.85
CA LEU A 44 16.34 11.64 -8.57
C LEU A 44 17.06 10.77 -7.52
N HIS A 45 16.32 10.26 -6.53
CA HIS A 45 16.83 9.30 -5.56
C HIS A 45 17.20 7.95 -6.22
N LEU A 46 16.32 7.43 -7.08
CA LEU A 46 16.55 6.19 -7.84
C LEU A 46 17.67 6.32 -8.87
N ALA A 47 17.81 7.50 -9.50
CA ALA A 47 18.91 7.83 -10.40
C ALA A 47 20.28 7.90 -9.66
N GLY A 48 20.29 7.82 -8.33
CA GLY A 48 21.51 7.75 -7.53
C GLY A 48 22.24 9.08 -7.37
N ILE A 49 21.61 10.20 -7.78
CA ILE A 49 22.15 11.56 -7.57
C ILE A 49 22.02 11.97 -6.09
N LEU A 50 20.96 11.51 -5.41
CA LEU A 50 20.78 11.62 -3.96
C LEU A 50 21.02 10.26 -3.30
N LYS A 51 22.27 9.82 -3.24
CA LYS A 51 22.67 8.66 -2.42
C LYS A 51 22.48 9.00 -0.95
N VAL A 52 21.31 8.66 -0.41
CA VAL A 52 21.09 8.60 1.04
C VAL A 52 21.50 7.19 1.50
N PRO A 53 22.65 7.01 2.17
CA PRO A 53 23.15 5.69 2.59
C PRO A 53 22.28 4.98 3.64
N PHE A 54 21.19 5.61 4.10
CA PHE A 54 20.28 5.07 5.12
C PHE A 54 19.40 3.91 4.61
N PHE A 55 19.25 3.74 3.29
CA PHE A 55 18.41 2.68 2.71
C PHE A 55 19.09 1.29 2.63
N TYR A 56 20.37 1.19 2.99
CA TYR A 56 21.10 -0.08 3.04
C TYR A 56 20.93 -0.84 4.37
N LEU A 57 20.10 -0.36 5.31
CA LEU A 57 19.77 -1.12 6.52
C LEU A 57 18.68 -2.16 6.22
N GLN A 58 19.11 -3.32 5.74
CA GLN A 58 18.27 -4.51 5.60
C GLN A 58 17.99 -5.13 6.98
N LYS A 59 16.97 -4.63 7.70
CA LYS A 59 16.42 -5.33 8.87
C LYS A 59 15.62 -6.55 8.39
N ARG A 60 16.28 -7.69 8.29
CA ARG A 60 15.64 -9.00 8.11
C ARG A 60 14.85 -9.33 9.37
N PHE A 61 13.53 -9.17 9.33
CA PHE A 61 12.64 -9.77 10.31
C PHE A 61 12.26 -11.18 9.84
N GLU A 62 12.91 -12.19 10.39
CA GLU A 62 12.54 -13.59 10.19
C GLU A 62 11.30 -13.93 11.03
N PHE A 63 10.12 -13.75 10.45
CA PHE A 63 8.87 -14.26 11.03
C PHE A 63 8.71 -15.74 10.65
N HIS A 64 8.72 -16.61 11.66
CA HIS A 64 8.38 -18.03 11.55
C HIS A 64 6.90 -18.23 11.93
N PRO A 65 5.95 -18.41 10.98
CA PRO A 65 4.56 -18.64 11.32
C PRO A 65 4.36 -20.13 11.66
N THR A 66 4.05 -20.40 12.93
CA THR A 66 3.69 -21.74 13.41
C THR A 66 2.19 -21.95 13.24
N ARG A 67 1.83 -22.98 12.44
CA ARG A 67 0.54 -23.71 12.32
C ARG A 67 -0.63 -23.02 11.57
N PRO A 68 -1.18 -23.67 10.51
CA PRO A 68 -2.34 -23.16 9.79
C PRO A 68 -3.64 -23.56 10.50
N SER A 69 -4.38 -22.59 11.03
CA SER A 69 -5.75 -22.77 11.53
C SER A 69 -6.76 -22.21 10.54
N TYR A 70 -7.93 -22.85 10.35
CA TYR A 70 -9.02 -22.42 9.45
C TYR A 70 -9.41 -20.92 9.45
N PRO A 71 -9.38 -20.14 10.56
CA PRO A 71 -9.59 -18.67 10.49
C PRO A 71 -8.46 -17.90 9.82
N ALA A 72 -7.27 -18.50 9.67
CA ALA A 72 -6.14 -17.89 8.97
C ALA A 72 -6.47 -17.60 7.51
N SER A 73 -7.28 -18.43 6.83
CA SER A 73 -7.67 -18.19 5.44
C SER A 73 -8.50 -16.91 5.27
N LEU A 74 -9.20 -16.45 6.31
CA LEU A 74 -9.95 -15.18 6.27
C LEU A 74 -8.98 -14.00 6.47
N LEU A 75 -8.02 -14.11 7.40
CA LEU A 75 -6.92 -13.14 7.55
C LEU A 75 -6.07 -13.03 6.27
N PHE A 76 -5.70 -14.16 5.65
CA PHE A 76 -5.01 -14.16 4.37
C PHE A 76 -5.86 -13.47 3.29
N GLY A 77 -7.18 -13.70 3.25
CA GLY A 77 -8.08 -12.99 2.34
C GLY A 77 -8.07 -11.46 2.50
N VAL A 78 -7.94 -10.97 3.73
CA VAL A 78 -7.84 -9.53 4.04
C VAL A 78 -6.46 -8.96 3.69
N ILE A 79 -5.39 -9.71 3.88
CA ILE A 79 -4.01 -9.26 3.58
C ILE A 79 -3.74 -9.18 2.06
N PHE A 80 -4.39 -10.02 1.27
CA PHE A 80 -4.25 -10.06 -0.20
C PHE A 80 -5.19 -9.11 -0.96
N ALA A 81 -6.18 -8.50 -0.31
CA ALA A 81 -7.11 -7.54 -0.91
C ALA A 81 -6.52 -6.13 -1.00
#